data_AF-A0A952B5A1-F1
#
_entry.id   AF-A0A952B5A1-F1
#
_cell.length_a   1.000
_cell.length_b   1.000
_cell.length_c   1.000
_cell.angle_alpha   90.00
_cell.angle_beta   90.00
_cell.angle_gamma   90.00
#
_symmetry.space_group_name_H-M   'P 1'
#
loop_
_entity.id
_entity.type
_entity.pdbx_description
1 polymer ?
#
loop_
_entity_poly.entity_id
_entity_poly.type
_entity_poly.pdbx_seq_one_letter_code
_entity_poly.pdbx_strand_id
1 'polypeptide(L)' 'MVIDYPGYLMKEVWEYSAQPGRGRHSIFDGRLAFTLRHYGVKEFATRNAKDFQDFGFSRVWDPLA' A
#
# COMPACT_ATOMS: atom_id res chain seq x y z
N MET A 1 -6.34 22.35 1.82
CA MET A 1 -6.08 21.55 3.03
C MET A 1 -5.96 20.10 2.61
N VAL A 2 -4.76 19.51 2.66
CA VAL A 2 -4.63 18.06 2.48
C VAL A 2 -5.02 17.44 3.82
N ILE A 3 -6.11 16.69 3.83
CA ILE A 3 -6.49 15.90 5.02
C ILE A 3 -5.56 14.70 5.04
N ASP A 4 -4.60 14.70 5.95
CA ASP A 4 -3.73 13.56 6.21
C ASP A 4 -4.23 12.78 7.43
N TYR A 5 -3.90 11.49 7.45
CA TYR A 5 -4.05 10.64 8.62
C TYR A 5 -2.80 10.73 9.48
N PRO A 6 -2.90 10.54 10.81
CA PRO A 6 -1.73 10.55 11.68
C PRO A 6 -0.62 9.63 11.15
N GLY A 7 0.59 10.17 10.98
CA GLY A 7 1.74 9.41 10.46
C GLY A 7 2.34 9.92 9.15
N TYR A 8 1.80 11.00 8.56
CA TYR A 8 2.36 11.66 7.37
C TYR A 8 2.51 10.75 6.14
N LEU A 9 1.63 9.74 6.02
CA LEU A 9 1.71 8.70 5.01
C LEU A 9 1.27 9.17 3.63
N MET A 10 0.48 10.25 3.56
CA MET A 10 -0.08 10.69 2.28
C MET A 10 0.97 11.17 1.30
N LYS A 11 2.16 11.61 1.75
CA LYS A 11 3.28 11.90 0.85
C LYS A 11 3.65 10.66 0.03
N GLU A 12 3.92 9.53 0.68
CA GLU A 12 4.30 8.28 0.01
C GLU A 12 3.18 7.75 -0.87
N VAL A 13 1.91 7.86 -0.42
CA VAL A 13 0.74 7.51 -1.23
C VAL A 13 0.70 8.34 -2.52
N TRP A 14 0.89 9.65 -2.44
CA TRP A 14 0.86 10.52 -3.62
C TRP A 14 2.02 10.25 -4.57
N GLU A 15 3.23 10.07 -4.04
CA GLU A 15 4.41 9.74 -4.84
C GLU A 15 4.24 8.39 -5.56
N TYR A 16 3.68 7.39 -4.88
CA TYR A 16 3.38 6.09 -5.47
C TYR A 16 2.29 6.17 -6.55
N SER A 17 1.17 6.85 -6.26
CA SER A 17 0.03 6.95 -7.18
C SER A 17 0.27 7.86 -8.38
N ALA A 18 1.23 8.78 -8.30
CA ALA A 18 1.59 9.66 -9.41
C ALA A 18 2.44 8.97 -10.50
N GLN A 19 2.93 7.74 -10.26
CA GLN A 19 3.75 7.02 -11.23
C GLN A 19 2.96 6.68 -12.50
N PRO A 20 3.58 6.76 -13.70
CA PRO A 20 2.94 6.36 -14.95
C PRO A 20 2.42 4.91 -14.90
N GLY A 21 1.24 4.68 -15.48
CA GLY A 21 0.61 3.36 -15.51
C GLY A 21 -0.17 2.98 -14.25
N ARG A 22 -0.13 3.79 -13.18
CA ARG A 22 -0.97 3.60 -11.99
C ARG A 22 -2.36 4.20 -12.23
N GLY A 23 -3.41 3.41 -12.00
CA GLY A 23 -4.79 3.90 -12.02
C GLY A 23 -5.20 4.59 -10.72
N ARG A 24 -6.39 5.20 -10.69
CA ARG A 24 -6.97 5.81 -9.46
C ARG A 24 -7.04 4.83 -8.28
N HIS A 25 -7.17 3.54 -8.55
CA HIS A 25 -7.21 2.50 -7.52
C HIS A 25 -5.92 2.44 -6.68
N SER A 26 -4.78 2.86 -7.25
CA SER A 26 -3.48 2.84 -6.58
C SER A 26 -3.44 3.66 -5.30
N ILE A 27 -4.31 4.67 -5.16
CA ILE A 27 -4.43 5.48 -3.94
C ILE A 27 -4.90 4.60 -2.77
N PHE A 28 -5.85 3.69 -3.02
CA PHE A 28 -6.37 2.78 -2.00
C PHE A 28 -5.32 1.74 -1.61
N ASP A 29 -4.68 1.13 -2.61
CA ASP A 29 -3.64 0.13 -2.36
C ASP A 29 -2.44 0.74 -1.63
N GLY A 30 -1.98 1.90 -2.10
CA GLY A 30 -0.91 2.66 -1.45
C GLY A 30 -1.25 3.02 -0.02
N ARG A 31 -2.46 3.55 0.20
CA ARG A 31 -2.89 3.93 1.54
C ARG A 31 -2.95 2.73 2.49
N LEU A 32 -3.47 1.60 2.03
CA LEU A 32 -3.53 0.38 2.83
C LEU A 32 -2.11 -0.13 3.15
N ALA A 33 -1.28 -0.28 2.12
CA ALA A 33 0.05 -0.86 2.26
C ALA A 33 0.98 -0.03 3.14
N PHE A 34 1.05 1.29 2.92
CA PHE A 34 1.88 2.18 3.73
C PHE A 34 1.39 2.25 5.18
N THR A 35 0.08 2.18 5.42
CA THR A 35 -0.47 2.12 6.79
C THR A 35 -0.06 0.83 7.51
N LEU A 36 -0.20 -0.33 6.85
CA LEU A 36 0.21 -1.62 7.43
C LEU A 36 1.70 -1.60 7.79
N ARG A 37 2.55 -1.10 6.88
CA ARG A 37 3.99 -0.98 7.12
C ARG A 37 4.34 -0.01 8.23
N HIS A 38 3.63 1.13 8.32
CA HIS A 38 3.79 2.10 9.39
C HIS A 38 3.58 1.45 10.77
N TYR A 39 2.59 0.55 10.88
CA TYR A 39 2.33 -0.22 12.10
C TYR A 39 3.17 -1.49 12.24
N GLY A 40 4.23 -1.64 11.46
CA GLY A 40 5.21 -2.71 11.62
C GLY A 40 4.81 -4.05 11.02
N VAL A 41 3.69 -4.13 10.28
CA VAL A 41 3.29 -5.36 9.57
C VAL A 41 4.37 -5.71 8.54
N LYS A 42 4.87 -6.95 8.60
CA LYS A 42 5.90 -7.47 7.69
C LYS A 42 5.33 -8.47 6.69
N GLU A 43 4.36 -9.27 7.09
CA GLU A 43 3.68 -10.24 6.24
C GLU A 43 2.23 -9.83 6.01
N PHE A 44 1.78 -9.82 4.75
CA PHE A 44 0.44 -9.40 4.39
C PHE A 44 -0.30 -10.49 3.61
N ALA A 45 -1.38 -11.00 4.21
CA ALA A 45 -2.27 -11.96 3.56
C ALA A 45 -3.38 -11.22 2.80
N THR A 46 -3.50 -11.44 1.49
CA THR A 46 -4.52 -10.82 0.63
C THR A 46 -4.79 -11.65 -0.62
N ARG A 47 -6.04 -11.66 -1.09
CA ARG A 47 -6.41 -12.28 -2.38
C ARG A 47 -5.75 -11.62 -3.58
N ASN A 48 -5.42 -10.33 -3.47
CA ASN A 48 -4.83 -9.55 -4.55
C ASN A 48 -3.31 -9.46 -4.41
N ALA A 49 -2.64 -10.55 -4.06
CA ALA A 49 -1.22 -10.55 -3.69
C ALA A 49 -0.32 -9.84 -4.71
N LYS A 50 -0.58 -10.00 -6.01
CA LYS A 50 0.15 -9.35 -7.11
C LYS A 50 0.20 -7.81 -7.00
N ASP A 51 -0.85 -7.19 -6.48
CA ASP A 51 -0.97 -5.73 -6.43
C ASP A 51 -0.16 -5.16 -5.25
N PHE A 52 0.28 -6.02 -4.33
CA PHE A 52 0.96 -5.63 -3.10
C PHE A 52 2.44 -6.06 -3.01
N GLN A 53 2.98 -6.78 -4.00
CA GLN A 53 4.34 -7.35 -3.96
C GLN A 53 5.44 -6.28 -3.82
N ASP A 54 5.27 -5.14 -4.49
CA ASP A 54 6.31 -4.11 -4.54
C ASP A 54 6.27 -3.11 -3.37
N PHE A 55 5.38 -3.31 -2.39
CA PHE A 55 5.29 -2.42 -1.24
C PHE A 55 6.33 -2.70 -0.16
N GLY A 56 7.19 -3.71 -0.30
CA GLY A 56 8.27 -3.98 0.67
C GLY A 56 7.84 -4.75 1.92
N PHE A 57 6.78 -5.55 1.82
CA PHE A 57 6.51 -6.62 2.78
C PHE A 57 7.54 -7.75 2.62
N SER A 58 7.88 -8.45 3.70
CA SER A 58 8.74 -9.65 3.62
C SER A 58 8.02 -10.82 2.96
N ARG A 59 6.68 -10.83 3.04
CA ARG A 59 5.83 -11.83 2.40
C ARG A 59 4.46 -11.23 2.06
N VAL A 60 4.00 -11.48 0.84
CA VAL A 60 2.62 -11.24 0.42
C VAL A 60 2.07 -12.53 -0.15
N TRP A 61 0.91 -12.99 0.32
CA TRP A 61 0.36 -14.29 -0.07
C TRP A 61 -1.16 -14.30 -0.08
N ASP A 62 -1.73 -15.11 -0.96
CA ASP A 62 -3.16 -15.39 -0.99
C ASP A 62 -3.48 -16.50 0.00
N PRO A 63 -4.33 -16.25 1.03
CA PRO A 63 -4.63 -17.24 2.06
C PRO A 63 -5.55 -18.38 1.61
N LEU A 64 -6.10 -18.30 0.40
CA LEU A 64 -6.99 -19.30 -0.19
C LEU A 64 -6.40 -19.89 -1.48
N ALA A 65 -5.10 -19.70 -1.74
CA ALA A 65 -4.39 -20.35 -2.83
C ALA A 65 -4.09 -21.82 -2.55
#